data_AF-A0A914LCR7-F1
#
_entry.id   AF-A0A914LCR7-F1
#
_cell.length_a   1.000
_cell.length_b   1.000
_cell.length_c   1.000
_cell.angle_alpha   90.00
_cell.angle_beta   90.00
_cell.angle_gamma   90.00
#
_symmetry.space_group_name_H-M   'P 1'
#
loop_
_entity.id
_entity.type
_entity.pdbx_description
1 polymer ?
#
loop_
_entity_poly.entity_id
_entity_poly.type
_entity_poly.pdbx_seq_one_letter_code
_entity_poly.pdbx_strand_id
1 'polypeptide(L)'
;MEEGDRKLKKNTGFISSIFGGGGSGVSDAIECYISAANYYKAAKSWYSAGETFIRVAELHEKHSDSKFDAGQNFTEAGVCFRKVDFIKATDCYQKAADIYVDMGKFTMAAKAYVAKAEKYCKCFA
;
A
#
# COMPACT_ATOMS: atom_id res chain seq x y z
N MET A 1 -14.55 0.86 -4.61
CA MET A 1 -13.87 1.82 -3.72
C MET A 1 -14.76 2.32 -2.60
N GLU A 2 -16.04 2.64 -2.85
CA GLU A 2 -16.98 3.06 -1.79
C GLU A 2 -17.20 2.03 -0.66
N GLU A 3 -17.09 0.72 -0.92
CA GLU A 3 -17.32 -0.30 0.12
C GLU A 3 -16.23 -0.35 1.20
N GLY A 4 -14.98 -0.06 0.85
CA GLY A 4 -13.86 -0.05 1.79
C GLY A 4 -13.85 1.20 2.67
N ASP A 5 -14.16 2.37 2.10
CA ASP A 5 -14.28 3.61 2.87
C ASP A 5 -15.53 3.61 3.77
N ARG A 6 -16.59 2.87 3.38
CA ARG A 6 -17.82 2.72 4.19
C ARG A 6 -17.57 1.90 5.48
N LYS A 7 -16.57 1.01 5.50
CA LYS A 7 -16.14 0.29 6.71
C LYS A 7 -15.38 1.20 7.69
N LEU A 8 -14.71 2.25 7.20
CA LEU A 8 -13.93 3.20 8.02
C LEU A 8 -14.78 4.33 8.63
N LYS A 9 -15.93 4.68 8.05
CA LYS A 9 -16.71 5.90 8.41
C LYS A 9 -18.04 5.69 9.15
N LYS A 10 -18.36 4.48 9.60
CA LYS A 10 -19.63 4.24 10.33
C LYS A 10 -19.39 4.06 11.83
N ASN A 11 -19.34 5.18 12.54
CA ASN A 11 -19.68 5.23 13.95
C ASN A 11 -20.78 6.26 14.17
N THR A 12 -21.95 5.79 14.63
CA THR A 12 -23.02 6.45 15.43
C THR A 12 -24.43 6.15 14.90
N GLY A 13 -25.17 5.31 15.62
CA GLY A 13 -26.63 5.19 15.44
C GLY A 13 -27.18 3.76 15.56
N PHE A 14 -27.52 3.37 16.79
CA PHE A 14 -28.58 2.40 17.15
C PHE A 14 -28.49 0.91 16.74
N ILE A 15 -27.63 0.51 15.80
CA ILE A 15 -27.53 -0.91 15.37
C ILE A 15 -26.34 -1.68 15.97
N SER A 16 -25.66 -1.09 16.95
CA SER A 16 -24.37 -1.57 17.51
C SER A 16 -24.46 -2.71 18.53
N SER A 17 -25.65 -3.30 18.78
CA SER A 17 -25.83 -4.32 19.84
C SER A 17 -26.05 -5.76 19.34
N ILE A 18 -26.05 -6.02 18.02
CA ILE A 18 -26.32 -7.36 17.48
C ILE A 18 -25.18 -7.97 16.66
N PHE A 19 -24.20 -7.19 16.23
CA PHE A 19 -23.05 -7.71 15.47
C PHE A 19 -21.77 -7.38 16.23
N GLY A 20 -21.38 -8.31 17.10
CA GLY A 20 -20.23 -8.17 17.97
C GLY A 20 -18.90 -8.09 17.23
N GLY A 21 -17.89 -7.57 17.94
CA GLY A 21 -16.48 -7.76 17.60
C GLY A 21 -15.74 -6.47 17.25
N GLY A 22 -15.47 -5.63 18.25
CA GLY A 22 -14.43 -4.61 18.13
C GLY A 22 -13.06 -5.29 17.92
N GLY A 23 -12.42 -5.02 16.78
CA GLY A 23 -11.04 -5.44 16.51
C GLY A 23 -10.76 -5.98 15.09
N SER A 24 -11.74 -6.54 14.37
CA SER A 24 -11.48 -7.26 13.11
C SER A 24 -11.70 -6.45 11.82
N GLY A 25 -12.48 -5.36 11.88
CA GLY A 25 -12.93 -4.67 10.65
C GLY A 25 -11.82 -4.03 9.80
N VAL A 26 -10.68 -3.65 10.41
CA VAL A 26 -9.56 -3.02 9.67
C VAL A 26 -8.73 -4.06 8.91
N SER A 27 -8.44 -5.20 9.54
CA SER A 27 -7.74 -6.31 8.87
C SER A 27 -8.58 -6.85 7.70
N ASP A 28 -9.88 -7.05 7.92
CA ASP A 28 -10.82 -7.48 6.87
C ASP A 28 -10.90 -6.44 5.72
N ALA A 29 -10.78 -5.15 6.04
CA ALA A 29 -10.75 -4.10 5.01
C ALA A 29 -9.43 -4.10 4.22
N ILE A 30 -8.29 -4.31 4.89
CA ILE A 30 -6.97 -4.44 4.27
C ILE A 30 -6.95 -5.60 3.28
N GLU A 31 -7.43 -6.78 3.66
CA GLU A 31 -7.50 -7.95 2.78
C GLU A 31 -8.40 -7.70 1.56
N CYS A 32 -9.54 -7.02 1.76
CA CYS A 32 -10.41 -6.61 0.66
C CYS A 32 -9.68 -5.68 -0.32
N TYR A 33 -8.91 -4.72 0.19
CA TYR A 33 -8.14 -3.81 -0.65
C TYR A 33 -6.98 -4.48 -1.38
N ILE A 34 -6.26 -5.40 -0.73
CA ILE A 34 -5.19 -6.20 -1.38
C ILE A 34 -5.79 -7.02 -2.52
N SER A 35 -6.94 -7.66 -2.28
CA SER A 35 -7.66 -8.41 -3.31
C SER A 35 -8.04 -7.50 -4.49
N ALA A 36 -8.62 -6.33 -4.22
CA ALA A 36 -8.94 -5.34 -5.24
C ALA A 36 -7.70 -4.87 -6.04
N ALA A 37 -6.58 -4.63 -5.36
CA ALA A 37 -5.32 -4.23 -5.99
C ALA A 37 -4.79 -5.33 -6.94
N ASN A 38 -4.93 -6.60 -6.55
CA ASN A 38 -4.58 -7.75 -7.38
C ASN A 38 -5.51 -7.87 -8.60
N TYR A 39 -6.80 -7.61 -8.46
CA TYR A 39 -7.72 -7.53 -9.61
C TYR A 39 -7.33 -6.39 -10.57
N TYR A 40 -6.95 -5.22 -10.06
CA TYR A 40 -6.46 -4.12 -10.90
C TYR A 40 -5.14 -4.48 -11.60
N LYS A 41 -4.22 -5.19 -10.93
CA LYS A 41 -3.01 -5.75 -11.58
C LYS A 41 -3.37 -6.69 -12.72
N ALA A 42 -4.33 -7.60 -12.51
CA ALA A 42 -4.78 -8.54 -13.54
C ALA A 42 -5.46 -7.83 -14.73
N ALA A 43 -6.24 -6.79 -14.46
CA ALA A 43 -6.86 -5.93 -15.46
C ALA A 43 -5.87 -4.98 -16.16
N LYS A 44 -4.57 -5.04 -15.83
CA LYS A 44 -3.52 -4.13 -16.32
C LYS A 44 -3.77 -2.65 -16.01
N SER A 45 -4.65 -2.35 -15.06
CA SER A 45 -4.86 -1.00 -14.54
C SER A 45 -3.79 -0.68 -13.50
N TRP A 46 -2.56 -0.42 -13.98
CA TRP A 46 -1.39 -0.24 -13.12
C TRP A 46 -1.52 0.97 -12.19
N TYR A 47 -2.17 2.04 -12.64
CA TYR A 47 -2.37 3.24 -11.83
C TYR A 47 -3.30 2.97 -10.64
N SER A 48 -4.51 2.44 -10.88
CA SER A 48 -5.46 2.11 -9.82
C SER A 48 -4.93 1.03 -8.87
N ALA A 49 -4.19 0.05 -9.40
CA ALA A 49 -3.53 -0.95 -8.58
C ALA A 49 -2.54 -0.30 -7.61
N GLY A 50 -1.64 0.55 -8.12
CA GLY A 50 -0.64 1.24 -7.32
C GLY A 50 -1.27 2.12 -6.24
N GLU A 51 -2.33 2.87 -6.55
CA GLU A 51 -3.01 3.71 -5.56
C GLU A 51 -3.68 2.88 -4.47
N THR A 52 -4.26 1.73 -4.84
CA THR A 52 -4.85 0.82 -3.86
C THR A 52 -3.77 0.23 -2.94
N PHE A 53 -2.59 -0.13 -3.48
CA PHE A 53 -1.46 -0.60 -2.65
C PHE A 53 -0.91 0.47 -1.70
N ILE A 54 -0.81 1.73 -2.14
CA ILE A 54 -0.46 2.84 -1.23
C ILE A 54 -1.46 2.91 -0.07
N ARG A 55 -2.76 2.84 -0.38
CA ARG A 55 -3.83 2.91 0.62
C ARG A 55 -3.71 1.77 1.64
N VAL A 56 -3.45 0.56 1.17
CA VAL A 56 -3.19 -0.62 2.00
C VAL A 56 -1.98 -0.39 2.92
N ALA A 57 -0.88 0.10 2.37
CA ALA A 57 0.34 0.37 3.13
C ALA A 57 0.10 1.41 4.24
N GLU A 58 -0.60 2.51 3.93
CA GLU A 58 -0.98 3.52 4.91
C GLU A 58 -1.90 2.98 6.01
N LEU A 59 -2.79 2.02 5.69
CA LEU A 59 -3.63 1.36 6.68
C LEU A 59 -2.81 0.43 7.58
N HIS A 60 -1.82 -0.29 7.04
CA HIS A 60 -0.90 -1.09 7.84
C HIS A 60 -0.07 -0.23 8.79
N GLU A 61 0.42 0.93 8.36
CA GLU A 61 1.14 1.88 9.21
C GLU A 61 0.26 2.43 10.34
N LYS A 62 -1.00 2.77 10.05
CA LYS A 62 -1.90 3.40 11.02
C LYS A 62 -2.51 2.44 12.03
N HIS A 63 -2.73 1.18 11.65
CA HIS A 63 -3.58 0.28 12.43
C HIS A 63 -2.98 -1.07 12.77
N SER A 64 -1.93 -1.51 12.07
CA SER A 64 -1.44 -2.89 12.19
C SER A 64 -0.05 -3.00 12.82
N ASP A 65 0.64 -1.88 13.09
CA ASP A 65 2.05 -1.78 13.53
C ASP A 65 3.04 -2.65 12.70
N SER A 66 2.58 -3.19 11.57
CA SER A 66 3.33 -4.09 10.71
C SER A 66 4.04 -3.26 9.66
N LYS A 67 5.16 -2.65 10.09
CA LYS A 67 6.08 -1.93 9.21
C LYS A 67 6.54 -2.80 8.03
N PHE A 68 6.69 -4.10 8.26
CA PHE A 68 7.10 -5.02 7.21
C PHE A 68 6.08 -5.11 6.07
N ASP A 69 4.80 -5.27 6.41
CA ASP A 69 3.73 -5.39 5.41
C ASP A 69 3.50 -4.05 4.71
N ALA A 70 3.59 -2.93 5.44
CA ALA A 70 3.56 -1.60 4.84
C ALA A 70 4.67 -1.42 3.79
N GLY A 71 5.92 -1.75 4.13
CA GLY A 71 7.05 -1.66 3.21
C GLY A 71 6.92 -2.55 1.97
N GLN A 72 6.38 -3.77 2.14
CA GLN A 72 6.08 -4.65 1.01
C GLN A 72 5.02 -4.05 0.08
N ASN A 73 3.91 -3.57 0.63
CA ASN A 73 2.84 -2.96 -0.17
C ASN A 73 3.31 -1.70 -0.90
N PHE A 74 4.16 -0.86 -0.30
CA PHE A 74 4.78 0.28 -0.99
C PHE A 74 5.72 -0.16 -2.13
N THR A 75 6.49 -1.24 -1.93
CA THR A 75 7.34 -1.81 -2.99
C THR A 75 6.49 -2.29 -4.16
N GLU A 76 5.36 -2.96 -3.87
CA GLU A 76 4.43 -3.47 -4.87
C GLU A 76 3.71 -2.34 -5.63
N ALA A 77 3.38 -1.25 -4.93
CA ALA A 77 2.89 -0.02 -5.54
C ALA A 77 3.93 0.57 -6.52
N GLY A 78 5.20 0.65 -6.11
CA GLY A 78 6.30 1.11 -6.98
C GLY A 78 6.44 0.25 -8.24
N VAL A 79 6.28 -1.07 -8.13
CA VAL A 79 6.30 -1.99 -9.28
C VAL A 79 5.14 -1.76 -10.25
N CYS A 80 3.98 -1.31 -9.75
CA CYS A 80 2.85 -0.92 -10.59
C CYS A 80 3.09 0.45 -11.24
N PHE A 81 3.47 1.45 -10.45
CA PHE A 81 3.68 2.81 -10.94
C PHE A 81 4.83 2.94 -11.93
N ARG A 82 5.90 2.15 -11.84
CA ARG A 82 7.01 2.21 -12.80
C ARG A 82 6.61 2.01 -14.27
N LYS A 83 5.39 1.56 -14.54
CA LYS A 83 4.83 1.36 -15.89
C LYS A 83 3.99 2.54 -16.39
N VAL A 84 3.53 3.42 -15.50
CA VAL A 84 2.56 4.48 -15.80
C VAL A 84 2.96 5.86 -15.30
N ASP A 85 3.70 5.93 -14.18
CA ASP A 85 4.11 7.16 -13.52
C ASP A 85 5.43 6.94 -12.75
N PHE A 86 6.53 7.44 -13.31
CA PHE A 86 7.85 7.27 -12.72
C PHE A 86 8.04 8.09 -11.44
N ILE A 87 7.41 9.26 -11.34
CA ILE A 87 7.54 10.15 -10.17
C ILE A 87 6.89 9.46 -8.97
N LYS A 88 5.62 9.03 -9.10
CA LYS A 88 4.94 8.26 -8.05
C LYS A 88 5.69 6.98 -7.68
N ALA A 89 6.27 6.27 -8.67
CA ALA A 89 7.04 5.07 -8.38
C ALA A 89 8.25 5.37 -7.48
N THR A 90 8.93 6.49 -7.72
CA THR A 90 10.11 6.88 -6.93
C THR A 90 9.76 7.27 -5.50
N ASP A 91 8.62 7.93 -5.30
CA ASP A 91 8.12 8.26 -3.97
C ASP A 91 7.75 6.99 -3.20
N CYS A 92 7.10 6.02 -3.85
CA CYS A 92 6.80 4.73 -3.25
C CYS A 92 8.06 3.96 -2.84
N TYR A 93 9.09 3.92 -3.70
CA TYR A 93 10.35 3.26 -3.37
C TYR A 93 11.11 3.98 -2.24
N GLN A 94 11.03 5.31 -2.18
CA GLN A 94 11.62 6.05 -1.06
C GLN A 94 10.93 5.69 0.27
N LYS A 95 9.60 5.73 0.32
CA LYS A 95 8.85 5.33 1.52
C LYS A 95 9.14 3.89 1.95
N ALA A 96 9.17 2.95 1.00
CA ALA A 96 9.54 1.57 1.29
C ALA A 96 10.97 1.46 1.85
N ALA A 97 11.92 2.21 1.30
CA ALA A 97 13.30 2.23 1.78
C ALA A 97 13.38 2.78 3.21
N ASP A 98 12.69 3.88 3.51
CA ASP A 98 12.67 4.50 4.84
C ASP A 98 12.14 3.51 5.89
N ILE A 99 11.04 2.81 5.57
CA ILE A 99 10.47 1.75 6.42
C ILE A 99 11.48 0.60 6.63
N TYR A 100 12.16 0.14 5.57
CA TYR A 100 13.15 -0.93 5.71
C TYR A 100 14.40 -0.51 6.48
N VAL A 101 14.80 0.76 6.39
CA VAL A 101 15.88 1.33 7.19
C VAL A 101 15.49 1.35 8.66
N ASP A 102 14.28 1.82 8.99
CA ASP A 102 13.75 1.84 10.36
C ASP A 102 13.68 0.44 10.98
N MET A 103 13.44 -0.59 10.16
CA MET A 103 13.44 -1.99 10.58
C MET A 103 14.84 -2.61 10.70
N GLY A 104 15.91 -1.91 10.29
CA GLY A 104 17.27 -2.46 10.18
C GLY A 104 17.47 -3.43 9.02
N LYS A 105 16.53 -3.51 8.05
CA LYS A 105 16.59 -4.39 6.87
C LYS A 105 17.31 -3.70 5.70
N PHE A 106 18.58 -3.36 5.88
CA PHE A 106 19.37 -2.57 4.92
C PHE A 106 19.49 -3.20 3.53
N THR A 107 19.51 -4.54 3.42
CA THR A 107 19.52 -5.22 2.12
C THR A 107 18.28 -4.93 1.28
N MET A 108 17.11 -4.80 1.92
CA MET A 108 15.87 -4.45 1.23
C MET A 108 15.82 -2.97 0.88
N ALA A 109 16.27 -2.11 1.80
CA ALA A 109 16.40 -0.67 1.54
C ALA A 109 17.33 -0.39 0.35
N ALA A 110 18.50 -1.06 0.28
CA ALA A 110 19.44 -0.92 -0.83
C ALA A 110 18.80 -1.30 -2.17
N LYS A 111 18.02 -2.39 -2.22
CA LYS A 111 17.28 -2.78 -3.43
C LYS A 111 16.26 -1.72 -3.85
N ALA A 112 15.54 -1.13 -2.89
CA ALA A 112 14.60 -0.05 -3.17
C ALA A 112 15.30 1.20 -3.72
N TYR A 113 16.47 1.57 -3.17
CA TYR A 113 17.28 2.68 -3.69
C TYR A 113 17.81 2.44 -5.09
N VAL A 114 18.29 1.22 -5.39
CA VAL A 114 18.71 0.84 -6.74
C VAL A 114 17.53 0.93 -7.71
N ALA A 115 16.37 0.38 -7.36
CA ALA A 115 15.17 0.46 -8.17
C ALA A 115 14.74 1.91 -8.44
N LYS A 116 14.84 2.79 -7.43
CA LYS A 116 14.61 4.24 -7.57
C LYS A 116 15.59 4.86 -8.58
N ALA A 117 16.90 4.62 -8.40
CA ALA A 117 17.96 5.18 -9.24
C ALA A 117 17.85 4.74 -10.71
N GLU A 118 17.54 3.46 -10.96
CA GLU A 118 17.33 2.94 -12.31
C GLU A 118 16.18 3.64 -13.05
N LYS A 119 15.12 4.06 -12.34
CA LYS A 119 13.99 4.76 -12.96
C LYS A 119 14.28 6.22 -13.22
N TYR A 120 14.96 6.90 -12.29
CA TYR A 120 15.43 8.25 -12.53
C TYR A 120 16.36 8.32 -13.75
N CYS A 121 17.36 7.44 -13.82
CA CYS A 121 18.33 7.44 -14.93
C CYS A 121 17.63 7.23 -16.30
N LYS A 122 16.64 6.34 -16.39
CA LYS A 122 15.88 6.09 -17.63
C LYS A 122 14.94 7.21 -18.06
N CYS A 123 14.59 8.14 -17.17
CA CYS A 123 13.71 9.26 -17.51
C CYS A 123 14.47 10.45 -18.11
N PHE A 124 15.80 10.49 -17.92
CA PHE A 124 16.68 11.58 -18.36
C PHE A 124 17.63 11.19 -19.52
N ALA A 125 17.55 9.96 -20.03
CA ALA A 125 18.30 9.46 -21.18
C ALA A 125 17.37 9.30 -22.38
#